data_AF-A0A958Q4M4-F1
#
_entry.id   AF-A0A958Q4M4-F1
#
_cell.length_a   1.000
_cell.length_b   1.000
_cell.length_c   1.000
_cell.angle_alpha   90.00
_cell.angle_beta   90.00
_cell.angle_gamma   90.00
#
_symmetry.space_group_name_H-M   'P 1'
#
loop_
_entity.id
_entity.type
_entity.pdbx_description
1 polymer ?
#
loop_
_entity_poly.entity_id
_entity_poly.type
_entity_poly.pdbx_seq_one_letter_code
_entity_poly.pdbx_strand_id
1 'polypeptide(L)' 'MDTLTRLMEISSRLDHLENIAEWISRETVNADGGLSQSGTLICVLADEVREAIYEMAKSFEEHQEDIEPILDIDEETIH' A
#
# COMPACT_ATOMS: atom_id res chain seq x y z
N MET A 1 -12.34 8.59 11.64
CA MET A 1 -11.48 7.39 11.66
C MET A 1 -10.45 7.63 10.57
N ASP A 2 -9.19 7.74 10.96
CA ASP A 2 -8.11 8.28 10.13
C ASP A 2 -7.77 7.34 8.97
N THR A 3 -7.58 7.89 7.77
CA THR A 3 -7.30 7.12 6.54
C THR A 3 -6.02 6.29 6.71
N LEU A 4 -5.03 6.82 7.42
CA LEU A 4 -3.80 6.12 7.77
C LEU A 4 -4.07 4.86 8.61
N THR A 5 -4.98 4.94 9.60
CA THR A 5 -5.34 3.78 10.41
C THR A 5 -5.93 2.66 9.56
N ARG A 6 -6.77 2.98 8.56
CA ARG A 6 -7.33 1.99 7.64
C ARG A 6 -6.26 1.37 6.73
N LEU A 7 -5.29 2.15 6.29
CA LEU A 7 -4.16 1.62 5.49
C LEU A 7 -3.29 0.67 6.31
N MET A 8 -3.02 0.99 7.59
CA MET A 8 -2.31 0.09 8.49
C MET A 8 -3.07 -1.22 8.72
N GLU A 9 -4.40 -1.16 8.89
CA GLU A 9 -5.25 -2.36 8.99
C GLU A 9 -5.20 -3.21 7.71
N ILE A 10 -5.23 -2.59 6.53
CA ILE A 10 -5.10 -3.29 5.24
C ILE A 10 -3.72 -3.97 5.13
N SER A 11 -2.63 -3.26 5.46
CA SER A 11 -1.28 -3.82 5.46
C SER A 11 -1.17 -5.05 6.36
N SER A 12 -1.67 -4.97 7.59
CA SER A 12 -1.66 -6.10 8.53
C SER A 12 -2.44 -7.32 8.01
N ARG A 13 -3.54 -7.09 7.28
CA ARG A 13 -4.31 -8.17 6.66
C ARG A 13 -3.58 -8.79 5.47
N LEU A 14 -2.86 -8.00 4.67
CA LEU A 14 -2.01 -8.51 3.60
C LEU A 14 -0.90 -9.38 4.15
N ASP A 15 -0.26 -8.98 5.26
CA ASP A 15 0.75 -9.80 5.92
C ASP A 15 0.18 -11.14 6.38
N HIS A 16 -1.02 -11.14 6.97
CA HIS A 16 -1.67 -12.39 7.38
C HIS A 16 -1.98 -13.29 6.18
N LEU A 17 -2.48 -12.70 5.09
CA LEU A 17 -2.81 -13.42 3.86
C LEU A 17 -1.57 -14.05 3.22
N GLU A 18 -0.47 -13.31 3.15
CA GLU A 18 0.81 -13.79 2.63
C GLU A 18 1.35 -14.95 3.47
N ASN A 19 1.33 -14.84 4.81
CA ASN A 19 1.78 -15.91 5.70
C ASN A 19 1.00 -17.23 5.49
N ILE A 20 -0.32 -17.13 5.31
CA ILE A 20 -1.17 -18.29 5.02
C ILE A 20 -0.83 -18.86 3.63
N ALA A 21 -0.67 -17.99 2.64
CA ALA A 21 -0.37 -18.39 1.27
C ALA A 21 1.00 -19.07 1.14
N GLU A 22 2.02 -18.56 1.85
CA GLU A 22 3.34 -19.17 1.95
C GLU A 22 3.24 -20.56 2.59
N TRP A 23 2.48 -20.68 3.69
CA TRP A 23 2.25 -21.96 4.34
C TRP A 23 1.56 -22.96 3.40
N ILE A 24 0.50 -22.55 2.68
CA ILE A 24 -0.17 -23.38 1.68
C ILE A 24 0.82 -23.81 0.59
N SER A 25 1.58 -22.86 0.04
CA SER A 25 2.53 -23.13 -1.05
C SER A 25 3.54 -24.21 -0.65
N ARG A 26 4.09 -24.09 0.56
CA ARG A 26 5.07 -25.02 1.11
C ARG A 26 4.49 -26.40 1.41
N GLU A 27 3.30 -26.46 2.02
CA GLU A 27 2.70 -27.73 2.45
C GLU A 27 2.15 -28.53 1.27
N THR A 28 1.73 -27.85 0.20
CA THR A 28 1.08 -28.49 -0.96
C THR A 28 2.03 -28.75 -2.13
N VAL A 29 3.30 -28.33 -2.08
CA VAL A 29 4.24 -28.40 -3.22
C VAL A 29 4.37 -29.79 -3.86
N ASN A 30 4.29 -30.86 -3.06
CA ASN A 30 4.38 -32.25 -3.54
C ASN A 30 3.03 -32.97 -3.59
N ALA A 31 1.96 -32.36 -3.10
CA ALA A 31 0.62 -32.95 -3.00
C ALA A 31 -0.34 -32.41 -4.07
N ASP A 32 -0.26 -31.10 -4.34
CA ASP A 32 -1.08 -30.40 -5.32
C ASP A 32 -0.32 -29.17 -5.84
N GLY A 33 0.20 -29.29 -7.06
CA GLY A 33 0.93 -28.20 -7.71
C GLY A 33 0.06 -26.97 -8.01
N GLY A 34 -1.25 -27.14 -8.18
CA GLY A 34 -2.18 -26.04 -8.43
C GLY A 34 -2.42 -25.20 -7.18
N LEU A 35 -2.62 -25.86 -6.02
CA LEU A 35 -2.69 -25.17 -4.73
C LEU A 35 -1.37 -24.50 -4.38
N SER A 36 -0.25 -25.16 -4.65
CA SER A 36 1.08 -24.60 -4.38
C SER A 36 1.33 -23.33 -5.19
N GLN A 37 1.08 -23.38 -6.50
CA GLN A 37 1.17 -22.22 -7.38
C GLN A 37 0.19 -21.11 -7.01
N SER A 38 -1.02 -21.46 -6.56
CA SER A 38 -2.01 -20.48 -6.11
C SER A 38 -1.53 -19.76 -4.84
N GLY A 39 -0.92 -20.47 -3.88
CA GLY A 39 -0.28 -19.85 -2.72
C GLY A 39 0.82 -18.88 -3.13
N THR A 40 1.71 -19.29 -4.03
CA THR A 40 2.76 -18.41 -4.56
C THR A 40 2.18 -17.18 -5.26
N LEU A 41 1.13 -17.33 -6.08
CA LEU A 41 0.45 -16.22 -6.74
C LEU A 41 -0.15 -15.23 -5.73
N ILE A 42 -0.73 -15.74 -4.64
CA ILE A 42 -1.29 -14.88 -3.59
C ILE A 42 -0.20 -14.03 -2.92
N CYS A 43 1.00 -14.58 -2.68
CA CYS A 43 2.13 -13.79 -2.16
C CYS A 43 2.49 -12.65 -3.11
N VAL A 44 2.61 -12.93 -4.42
CA VAL A 44 2.91 -11.91 -5.44
C VAL A 44 1.83 -10.82 -5.47
N LEU A 45 0.55 -11.20 -5.44
CA LEU A 45 -0.55 -10.24 -5.43
C LEU A 45 -0.57 -9.39 -4.15
N ALA A 46 -0.18 -9.95 -3.00
CA ALA A 46 -0.08 -9.19 -1.77
C ALA A 46 1.00 -8.09 -1.87
N ASP A 47 2.14 -8.40 -2.47
CA ASP A 47 3.21 -7.42 -2.75
C ASP A 47 2.75 -6.33 -3.73
N GLU A 48 2.12 -6.70 -4.85
CA GLU A 48 1.59 -5.73 -5.82
C GLU A 48 0.58 -4.77 -5.18
N VAL A 49 -0.30 -5.27 -4.30
CA VAL A 49 -1.26 -4.42 -3.59
C VAL A 49 -0.55 -3.49 -2.61
N ARG A 50 0.51 -3.92 -1.91
CA ARG A 50 1.30 -3.03 -1.05
C ARG A 50 1.97 -1.93 -1.86
N GLU A 51 2.55 -2.28 -3.00
CA GLU A 51 3.18 -1.31 -3.89
C GLU A 51 2.16 -0.28 -4.39
N ALA A 52 0.99 -0.71 -4.85
CA ALA A 52 -0.08 0.20 -5.27
C ALA A 52 -0.57 1.12 -4.14
N ILE A 53 -0.65 0.62 -2.90
CA ILE A 53 -0.98 1.45 -1.72
C ILE A 53 0.11 2.49 -1.46
N TYR A 54 1.38 2.10 -1.55
CA TYR A 54 2.52 3.00 -1.36
C TYR A 54 2.56 4.09 -2.43
N GLU A 55 2.41 3.74 -3.70
CA GLU A 55 2.34 4.70 -4.80
C GLU A 55 1.19 5.69 -4.64
N MET A 56 0.03 5.21 -4.18
CA MET A 56 -1.12 6.06 -3.91
C MET A 56 -0.85 7.03 -2.76
N ALA A 57 -0.28 6.54 -1.65
CA ALA A 57 0.09 7.39 -0.51
C ALA A 57 1.12 8.46 -0.92
N LYS A 58 2.15 8.07 -1.67
CA LYS A 58 3.16 8.97 -2.21
C LYS A 58 2.56 10.03 -3.13
N SER A 59 1.64 9.64 -4.03
CA SER A 59 0.95 10.58 -4.91
C SER A 59 0.14 11.62 -4.12
N PHE A 60 -0.51 11.22 -3.02
CA PHE A 60 -1.22 12.16 -2.15
C PHE A 60 -0.29 13.17 -1.47
N GLU A 61 0.89 12.73 -1.01
CA GLU A 61 1.90 13.61 -0.42
C GLU A 61 2.44 14.63 -1.43
N GLU A 62 2.78 14.18 -2.64
CA GLU A 62 3.28 15.05 -3.72
C GLU A 62 2.27 16.15 -4.12
N HIS A 63 0.97 15.82 -4.18
CA HIS A 63 -0.08 16.81 -4.49
C HIS A 63 -0.43 17.74 -3.31
N GLN A 64 0.06 17.46 -2.11
CA GLN A 64 -0.13 18.33 -0.94
C GLN A 64 0.86 19.49 -0.93
N GLU A 65 2.08 19.30 -1.48
CA GLU A 65 3.11 20.35 -1.59
C GLU A 65 2.76 21.43 -2.63
N ASP A 66 1.89 21.13 -3.61
CA ASP A 66 1.41 22.11 -4.60
C ASP A 66 0.38 23.13 -4.04
N ILE A 67 -0.01 23.00 -2.77
CA ILE A 67 -0.98 23.86 -2.08
C ILE A 67 -0.32 24.71 -0.98
N GLU A 68 0.95 25.09 -1.12
CA GLU A 68 1.44 26.27 -0.40
C GLU A 68 0.93 27.54 -1.11
N PRO A 69 0.09 28.36 -0.45
CA PRO A 69 -0.43 29.55 -1.08
C PRO A 69 0.70 30.57 -1.26
N ILE A 70 0.75 31.14 -2.45
CA ILE A 70 1.40 32.40 -2.78
C ILE A 70 0.88 33.47 -1.78
N LEU A 71 1.53 33.60 -0.63
CA LEU A 71 1.29 34.62 0.39
C LEU A 71 2.59 35.38 0.68
N ASP A 72 3.19 35.91 -0.39
CA ASP A 72 4.16 37.01 -0.33
C ASP A 72 3.74 38.09 -1.34
N ILE A 73 2.48 38.57 -1.25
CA ILE A 73 2.09 39.82 -1.94
C ILE A 73 2.33 40.94 -0.94
N ASP A 74 3.44 41.64 -1.15
CA ASP A 74 4.01 42.76 -0.39
C ASP A 74 2.99 43.67 0.31
N GLU A 75 3.12 43.82 1.63
CA GLU A 75 2.45 44.84 2.45
C GLU A 75 2.91 46.29 2.13
N GLU A 76 3.74 46.52 1.10
CA GLU A 76 4.34 47.84 0.84
C GLU A 76 3.53 48.79 -0.05
N THR A 77 2.29 48.45 -0.45
CA THR A 77 1.45 49.34 -1.30
C THR A 77 0.30 50.05 -0.57
N ILE A 78 0.30 50.08 0.77
CA ILE A 78 -0.63 50.93 1.53
C ILE A 78 0.12 51.62 2.69
N HIS A 79 0.99 52.58 2.37
CA HIS A 79 1.05 53.84 3.11
C HIS A 79 1.83 54.95 2.41
#